data_AF-A0A7S2CL32-F1
#
_entry.id   AF-A0A7S2CL32-F1
#
_cell.length_a   1.000
_cell.length_b   1.000
_cell.length_c   1.000
_cell.angle_alpha   90.00
_cell.angle_beta   90.00
_cell.angle_gamma   90.00
#
_symmetry.space_group_name_H-M   'P 1'
#
loop_
_entity.id
_entity.type
_entity.pdbx_description
1 polymer ?
#
loop_
_entity_poly.entity_id
_entity_poly.type
_entity_poly.pdbx_seq_one_letter_code
_entity_poly.pdbx_strand_id
1 'polypeptide(L)'
;DFIWQLRNLNQFVSISPYWPDPRKTVDSGIEGIGVVPQAIGHGFNTKLLPGSYSPPDRFVRAFFLKLHALLRGLPKSTHEAIVIATGIINNVHIVRGTVPDEDDDAAASKLEFTQWSVLKMPHQREYLYRSYENMQWKRVRLG
;
A
#
# COMPACT_ATOMS: atom_id res chain seq x y z
N ASP A 1 -1.10 4.88 18.56
CA ASP A 1 -0.02 5.86 18.79
C ASP A 1 0.98 5.83 17.62
N PHE A 2 1.54 6.98 17.23
CA PHE A 2 2.46 7.09 16.08
C PHE A 2 3.85 6.47 16.38
N ILE A 3 4.38 6.67 17.59
CA ILE A 3 5.67 6.09 17.98
C ILE A 3 5.60 4.57 17.99
N TRP A 4 4.48 4.01 18.45
CA TRP A 4 4.21 2.58 18.35
C TRP A 4 4.20 2.10 16.89
N GLN A 5 3.55 2.82 15.98
CA GLN A 5 3.52 2.45 14.55
C GLN A 5 4.93 2.39 13.95
N LEU A 6 5.81 3.33 14.31
CA LEU A 6 7.22 3.31 13.90
C LEU A 6 7.96 2.10 14.46
N ARG A 7 7.74 1.73 15.73
CA ARG A 7 8.32 0.53 16.32
C ARG A 7 7.80 -0.75 15.67
N ASN A 8 6.52 -0.76 15.26
CA ASN A 8 5.91 -1.88 14.56
C ASN A 8 6.59 -2.21 13.23
N LEU A 9 7.17 -1.21 12.54
CA LEU A 9 7.92 -1.42 11.30
C LEU A 9 9.09 -2.41 11.46
N ASN A 10 9.66 -2.55 12.66
CA ASN A 10 10.76 -3.48 12.93
C ASN A 10 10.35 -4.96 12.72
N GLN A 11 9.06 -5.29 12.80
CA GLN A 11 8.54 -6.64 12.49
C GLN A 11 8.69 -6.98 10.99
N PHE A 12 8.91 -5.98 10.14
CA PHE A 12 8.95 -6.10 8.69
C PHE A 12 10.36 -5.84 8.12
N VAL A 13 11.41 -6.02 8.94
CA VAL A 13 12.81 -5.78 8.57
C VAL A 13 13.28 -6.57 7.33
N SER A 14 12.64 -7.70 7.05
CA SER A 14 12.95 -8.54 5.89
C SER A 14 12.36 -8.02 4.56
N ILE A 15 11.52 -6.97 4.59
CA ILE A 15 11.04 -6.32 3.37
C ILE A 15 12.21 -5.57 2.72
N SER A 16 12.39 -5.79 1.42
CA SER A 16 13.49 -5.22 0.66
C SER A 16 12.99 -4.51 -0.61
N PRO A 17 13.60 -3.38 -1.01
CA PRO A 17 13.31 -2.75 -2.30
C PRO A 17 13.99 -3.45 -3.49
N TYR A 18 14.78 -4.49 -3.23
CA TYR A 18 15.56 -5.21 -4.23
C TYR A 18 14.98 -6.58 -4.55
N TRP A 19 15.37 -7.12 -5.70
CA TRP A 19 15.07 -8.51 -6.06
C TRP A 19 15.62 -9.49 -5.01
N PRO A 20 14.93 -10.60 -4.68
CA PRO A 20 15.45 -11.60 -3.76
C PRO A 20 16.85 -12.09 -4.16
N ASP A 21 17.77 -12.22 -3.21
CA ASP A 21 19.14 -12.63 -3.49
C ASP A 21 19.17 -14.07 -4.06
N PRO A 22 19.57 -14.27 -5.33
CA PRO A 22 19.55 -15.58 -5.97
C PRO A 22 20.56 -16.56 -5.37
N ARG A 23 21.49 -16.08 -4.53
CA ARG A 23 22.49 -16.91 -3.84
C ARG A 23 21.95 -17.55 -2.56
N LYS A 24 20.77 -17.15 -2.09
CA LYS A 24 20.12 -17.73 -0.90
C LYS A 24 19.32 -18.97 -1.27
N THR A 25 19.95 -19.90 -1.98
CA THR A 25 19.32 -21.09 -2.54
C THR A 25 20.21 -22.32 -2.33
N VAL A 26 19.59 -23.50 -2.31
CA VAL A 26 20.23 -24.80 -2.13
C VAL A 26 19.69 -25.78 -3.17
N ASP A 27 20.53 -26.67 -3.68
CA ASP A 27 20.04 -27.81 -4.46
C ASP A 27 19.24 -28.74 -3.54
N SER A 28 18.00 -29.03 -3.91
CA SER A 28 17.15 -29.96 -3.15
C SER A 28 17.63 -31.41 -3.26
N GLY A 29 18.40 -31.77 -4.30
CA GLY A 29 18.77 -33.15 -4.60
C GLY A 29 17.58 -34.03 -5.02
N ILE A 30 16.39 -33.46 -5.19
CA ILE A 30 15.16 -34.16 -5.59
C ILE A 30 15.00 -34.01 -7.10
N GLU A 31 14.92 -35.15 -7.80
CA GLU A 31 14.71 -35.18 -9.25
C GLU A 31 13.46 -34.39 -9.64
N GLY A 32 13.60 -33.49 -10.62
CA GLY A 32 12.51 -32.61 -11.09
C GLY A 32 12.26 -31.35 -10.27
N ILE A 33 12.91 -31.14 -9.11
CA ILE A 33 12.76 -29.91 -8.29
C ILE A 33 13.95 -28.96 -8.46
N GLY A 34 15.18 -29.47 -8.40
CA GLY A 34 16.39 -28.64 -8.52
C GLY A 34 16.59 -27.70 -7.33
N VAL A 35 16.93 -26.42 -7.59
CA VAL A 35 17.39 -25.46 -6.57
C VAL A 35 16.22 -24.66 -5.94
N VAL A 36 16.22 -24.50 -4.61
CA VAL A 36 15.16 -23.84 -3.82
C VAL A 36 15.73 -23.00 -2.65
N PRO A 37 15.02 -21.97 -2.15
CA PRO A 37 13.83 -21.33 -2.73
C PRO A 37 14.20 -20.36 -3.85
N GLN A 38 13.46 -20.37 -4.96
CA GLN A 38 13.67 -19.41 -6.06
C GLN A 38 12.53 -18.40 -6.16
N ALA A 39 12.86 -17.19 -6.61
CA ALA A 39 11.85 -16.23 -7.03
C ALA A 39 11.26 -16.68 -8.38
N ILE A 40 10.05 -17.24 -8.35
CA ILE A 40 9.35 -17.73 -9.55
C ILE A 40 8.60 -16.63 -10.33
N GLY A 41 8.80 -15.36 -9.95
CA GLY A 41 8.12 -14.21 -10.55
C GLY A 41 8.46 -12.90 -9.85
N HIS A 42 7.78 -11.82 -10.21
CA HIS A 42 7.96 -10.50 -9.59
C HIS A 42 7.15 -10.34 -8.29
N GLY A 43 7.50 -9.35 -7.47
CA GLY A 43 6.73 -8.98 -6.27
C GLY A 43 7.08 -9.76 -4.99
N PHE A 44 7.99 -10.73 -5.05
CA PHE A 44 8.45 -11.46 -3.85
C PHE A 44 9.13 -10.55 -2.82
N ASN A 45 9.71 -9.43 -3.25
CA ASN A 45 10.33 -8.45 -2.37
C ASN A 45 9.30 -7.69 -1.49
N THR A 46 8.01 -7.75 -1.85
CA THR A 46 6.88 -7.21 -1.08
C THR A 46 6.01 -8.29 -0.43
N LYS A 47 6.42 -9.56 -0.45
CA LYS A 47 5.62 -10.70 0.04
C LYS A 47 5.20 -10.61 1.51
N LEU A 48 5.97 -9.87 2.32
CA LEU A 48 5.70 -9.70 3.75
C LEU A 48 4.86 -8.46 4.07
N LEU A 49 4.40 -7.71 3.05
CA LEU A 49 3.44 -6.64 3.31
C LEU A 49 2.15 -7.24 3.87
N PRO A 50 1.67 -6.77 5.04
CA PRO A 50 0.50 -7.35 5.68
C PRO A 50 -0.77 -7.00 4.90
N GLY A 51 -1.72 -7.93 4.80
CA GLY A 51 -2.87 -7.84 3.88
C GLY A 51 -4.18 -7.32 4.47
N SER A 52 -4.31 -7.19 5.81
CA SER A 52 -5.59 -6.81 6.42
C SER A 52 -5.87 -5.30 6.32
N TYR A 53 -7.08 -4.87 6.69
CA TYR A 53 -7.45 -3.44 6.77
C TYR A 53 -7.18 -2.80 8.14
N SER A 54 -6.55 -3.53 9.07
CA SER A 54 -6.23 -2.99 10.39
C SER A 54 -5.39 -1.70 10.28
N PRO A 55 -5.53 -0.74 11.20
CA PRO A 55 -4.72 0.48 11.16
C PRO A 55 -3.20 0.23 11.14
N PRO A 56 -2.64 -0.73 11.91
CA PRO A 56 -1.23 -1.11 11.80
C PRO A 56 -0.83 -1.62 10.42
N ASP A 57 -1.63 -2.49 9.81
CA ASP A 57 -1.30 -3.09 8.51
C ASP A 57 -1.34 -2.04 7.40
N ARG A 58 -2.35 -1.17 7.41
CA ARG A 58 -2.44 -0.04 6.47
C ARG A 58 -1.25 0.90 6.61
N PHE A 59 -0.79 1.18 7.83
CA PHE A 59 0.40 2.00 8.07
C PHE A 59 1.65 1.36 7.47
N VAL A 60 1.89 0.08 7.73
CA VAL A 60 3.03 -0.68 7.20
C VAL A 60 3.03 -0.68 5.67
N ARG A 61 1.89 -1.01 5.03
CA ARG A 61 1.77 -0.99 3.56
C ARG A 61 2.07 0.38 2.99
N ALA A 62 1.45 1.43 3.52
CA ALA A 62 1.66 2.79 3.03
C ALA A 62 3.12 3.25 3.20
N PHE A 63 3.75 2.92 4.33
CA PHE A 63 5.15 3.25 4.61
C PHE A 63 6.11 2.63 3.60
N PHE A 64 6.07 1.30 3.44
CA PHE A 64 7.01 0.60 2.56
C PHE A 64 6.76 0.93 1.08
N LEU A 65 5.50 1.05 0.64
CA LEU A 65 5.21 1.48 -0.73
C LEU A 65 5.74 2.89 -1.01
N LYS A 66 5.56 3.84 -0.08
CA LYS A 66 6.16 5.18 -0.19
C LYS A 66 7.67 5.11 -0.26
N LEU A 67 8.31 4.39 0.67
CA LEU A 67 9.76 4.25 0.73
C LEU A 67 10.31 3.70 -0.59
N HIS A 68 9.76 2.58 -1.07
CA HIS A 68 10.20 1.91 -2.28
C HIS A 68 10.00 2.77 -3.53
N ALA A 69 8.88 3.50 -3.62
CA ALA A 69 8.62 4.42 -4.73
C ALA A 69 9.66 5.54 -4.79
N LEU A 70 10.03 6.13 -3.64
CA LEU A 70 10.96 7.26 -3.59
C LEU A 70 12.43 6.85 -3.71
N LEU A 71 12.78 5.59 -3.44
CA LEU A 71 14.14 5.07 -3.66
C LEU A 71 14.57 5.09 -5.14
N ARG A 72 13.61 5.16 -6.08
CA ARG A 72 13.89 5.26 -7.52
C ARG A 72 13.98 6.70 -8.01
N GLY A 73 13.79 7.68 -7.12
CA GLY A 73 13.81 9.10 -7.41
C GLY A 73 12.58 9.81 -6.86
N LEU A 74 12.74 11.09 -6.55
CA LEU A 74 11.62 11.96 -6.19
C LEU A 74 10.76 12.25 -7.44
N PRO A 75 9.42 12.42 -7.28
CA PRO A 75 8.57 12.84 -8.38
C PRO A 75 9.04 14.19 -8.92
N LYS A 76 9.17 14.29 -10.24
CA LYS A 76 9.69 15.48 -10.95
C LYS A 76 8.60 16.48 -11.31
N SER A 77 7.34 16.11 -11.12
CA SER A 77 6.18 16.95 -11.39
C SER A 77 5.05 16.69 -10.40
N THR A 78 4.13 17.66 -10.28
CA THR A 78 2.89 17.47 -9.53
C THR A 78 2.09 16.28 -10.05
N HIS A 79 2.10 16.04 -11.36
CA HIS A 79 1.42 14.90 -11.96
C HIS A 79 2.01 13.57 -11.49
N GLU A 80 3.34 13.41 -11.52
CA GLU A 80 4.01 12.21 -10.99
C GLU A 80 3.71 12.01 -9.50
N ALA A 81 3.71 13.09 -8.72
CA ALA A 81 3.36 13.03 -7.31
C ALA A 81 1.92 12.55 -7.08
N ILE A 82 0.96 13.02 -7.90
CA ILE A 82 -0.44 12.55 -7.86
C ILE A 82 -0.52 11.06 -8.19
N VAL A 83 0.19 10.58 -9.21
CA VAL A 83 0.18 9.17 -9.62
C VAL A 83 0.72 8.28 -8.50
N ILE A 84 1.87 8.62 -7.93
CA ILE A 84 2.48 7.87 -6.82
C ILE A 84 1.56 7.89 -5.59
N ALA A 85 1.08 9.07 -5.18
CA ALA A 85 0.20 9.19 -4.03
C ALA A 85 -1.10 8.41 -4.21
N THR A 86 -1.70 8.45 -5.41
CA THR A 86 -2.90 7.66 -5.76
C THR A 86 -2.63 6.17 -5.62
N GLY A 87 -1.50 5.66 -6.13
CA GLY A 87 -1.13 4.26 -6.01
C GLY A 87 -0.98 3.80 -4.56
N ILE A 88 -0.34 4.63 -3.72
CA ILE A 88 -0.15 4.33 -2.29
C ILE A 88 -1.51 4.29 -1.56
N ILE A 89 -2.36 5.30 -1.73
CA ILE A 89 -3.64 5.35 -1.02
C ILE A 89 -4.65 4.31 -1.52
N ASN A 90 -4.54 3.88 -2.79
CA ASN A 90 -5.32 2.75 -3.31
C ASN A 90 -5.01 1.45 -2.56
N ASN A 91 -3.77 1.27 -2.09
CA ASN A 91 -3.37 0.04 -1.41
C ASN A 91 -3.91 -0.08 0.03
N VAL A 92 -4.49 1.00 0.55
CA VAL A 92 -5.16 1.06 1.85
C VAL A 92 -6.66 1.41 1.73
N HIS A 93 -7.19 1.38 0.50
CA HIS A 93 -8.60 1.61 0.21
C HIS A 93 -9.43 0.41 0.68
N ILE A 94 -10.30 0.64 1.65
CA ILE A 94 -11.19 -0.39 2.20
C ILE A 94 -12.38 -0.56 1.25
N VAL A 95 -12.50 -1.76 0.69
CA VAL A 95 -13.61 -2.16 -0.19
C VAL A 95 -14.86 -2.42 0.66
N ARG A 96 -16.00 -1.83 0.28
CA ARG A 96 -17.26 -2.02 1.01
C ARG A 96 -17.63 -3.51 1.09
N GLY A 97 -17.99 -3.97 2.27
CA GLY A 97 -18.36 -5.37 2.54
C GLY A 97 -17.21 -6.26 2.99
N THR A 98 -15.99 -5.73 3.12
CA THR A 98 -14.83 -6.50 3.60
C THR A 98 -14.50 -6.29 5.07
N VAL A 99 -15.05 -5.25 5.70
CA VAL A 99 -14.87 -4.94 7.13
C VAL A 99 -16.25 -4.65 7.73
N PRO A 100 -16.77 -5.53 8.61
CA PRO A 100 -18.01 -5.29 9.35
C PRO A 100 -17.83 -4.19 10.40
N ASP A 101 -18.94 -3.61 10.85
CA ASP A 101 -18.95 -2.76 12.06
C ASP A 101 -18.87 -3.61 13.32
N GLU A 102 -18.54 -2.98 14.46
CA GLU A 102 -18.42 -3.67 15.76
C GLU A 102 -19.70 -4.40 16.20
N ASP A 103 -20.87 -3.97 15.71
CA ASP A 103 -22.18 -4.48 16.13
C ASP A 103 -22.73 -5.68 15.32
N ASP A 104 -21.98 -6.24 14.36
CA ASP A 104 -22.33 -7.44 13.54
C ASP A 104 -23.73 -7.44 12.87
N ASP A 105 -24.46 -6.32 12.94
CA ASP A 105 -25.65 -6.06 12.16
C ASP A 105 -25.21 -5.88 10.70
N ALA A 106 -25.39 -6.92 9.90
CA ALA A 106 -25.08 -6.98 8.46
C ALA A 106 -25.83 -5.94 7.59
N ALA A 107 -26.43 -4.90 8.18
CA ALA A 107 -26.96 -3.76 7.47
C ALA A 107 -25.83 -3.02 6.75
N ALA A 108 -26.00 -2.83 5.43
CA ALA A 108 -25.01 -2.17 4.57
C ALA A 108 -24.61 -0.74 5.01
N SER A 109 -25.39 -0.12 5.90
CA SER A 109 -25.14 1.20 6.50
C SER A 109 -24.09 1.22 7.60
N LYS A 110 -23.66 0.06 8.12
CA LYS A 110 -22.70 -0.04 9.23
C LYS A 110 -21.29 -0.45 8.80
N LEU A 111 -21.09 -0.91 7.56
CA LEU A 111 -19.77 -1.40 7.10
C LEU A 111 -18.69 -0.30 7.10
N GLU A 112 -17.45 -0.62 7.54
CA GLU A 112 -16.30 0.28 7.35
C GLU A 112 -15.84 0.20 5.89
N PHE A 113 -15.75 1.35 5.23
CA PHE A 113 -15.20 1.45 3.87
C PHE A 113 -14.62 2.83 3.62
N THR A 114 -13.81 2.95 2.55
CA THR A 114 -13.25 4.25 2.16
C THR A 114 -14.29 5.08 1.41
N GLN A 115 -14.92 6.04 2.11
CA GLN A 115 -15.96 6.89 1.53
C GLN A 115 -15.44 7.88 0.48
N TRP A 116 -14.29 8.50 0.75
CA TRP A 116 -13.61 9.42 -0.15
C TRP A 116 -12.10 9.39 0.05
N SER A 117 -11.37 9.88 -0.96
CA SER A 117 -9.94 10.14 -0.89
C SER A 117 -9.66 11.57 -1.31
N VAL A 118 -8.66 12.20 -0.70
CA VAL A 118 -8.27 13.59 -1.00
C VAL A 118 -6.75 13.67 -1.17
N LEU A 119 -6.31 14.36 -2.21
CA LEU A 119 -4.92 14.76 -2.40
C LEU A 119 -4.85 16.29 -2.35
N LYS A 120 -4.04 16.84 -1.46
CA LYS A 120 -3.89 18.30 -1.30
C LYS A 120 -2.60 18.78 -1.95
N MET A 121 -2.69 19.85 -2.74
CA MET A 121 -1.58 20.46 -3.47
C MET A 121 -1.47 21.93 -3.03
N PRO A 122 -0.84 22.19 -1.87
CA PRO A 122 -0.89 23.51 -1.23
C PRO A 122 -0.19 24.60 -2.07
N HIS A 123 0.93 24.28 -2.74
CA HIS A 123 1.63 25.22 -3.61
C HIS A 123 0.76 25.72 -4.78
N GLN A 124 -0.07 24.86 -5.33
CA GLN A 124 -1.00 25.18 -6.42
C GLN A 124 -2.32 25.76 -5.90
N ARG A 125 -2.57 25.72 -4.58
CA ARG A 125 -3.87 26.03 -3.96
C ARG A 125 -5.00 25.19 -4.56
N GLU A 126 -4.71 23.92 -4.81
CA GLU A 126 -5.66 22.97 -5.39
C GLU A 126 -5.80 21.74 -4.48
N TYR A 127 -6.93 21.05 -4.57
CA TYR A 127 -7.04 19.68 -4.09
C TYR A 127 -7.77 18.81 -5.11
N LEU A 128 -7.46 17.53 -5.09
CA LEU A 128 -8.20 16.49 -5.80
C LEU A 128 -9.03 15.73 -4.77
N TYR A 129 -10.24 15.36 -5.15
CA TYR A 129 -11.05 14.42 -4.38
C TYR A 129 -11.70 13.41 -5.31
N ARG A 130 -12.04 12.25 -4.78
CA ARG A 130 -12.88 11.24 -5.42
C ARG A 130 -13.68 10.52 -4.34
N SER A 131 -14.82 9.96 -4.68
CA SER A 131 -15.66 9.20 -3.76
C SER A 131 -15.63 7.72 -4.12
N TYR A 132 -16.19 6.89 -3.24
CA TYR A 132 -16.42 5.47 -3.54
C TYR A 132 -17.30 5.28 -4.79
N GLU A 133 -18.33 6.12 -4.93
CA GLU A 133 -19.27 6.13 -6.06
C GLU A 133 -18.62 6.56 -7.39
N ASN A 134 -17.60 7.43 -7.32
CA ASN A 134 -16.92 7.97 -8.49
C ASN A 134 -15.41 8.04 -8.27
N MET A 135 -14.70 7.06 -8.81
CA MET A 135 -13.25 6.91 -8.67
C MET A 135 -12.43 7.88 -9.55
N GLN A 136 -13.08 8.69 -10.38
CA GLN A 136 -12.41 9.73 -11.15
C GLN A 136 -12.04 10.91 -10.24
N TRP A 137 -10.75 11.27 -10.23
CA TRP A 137 -10.29 12.47 -9.53
C TRP A 137 -10.99 13.73 -10.08
N LYS A 138 -11.69 14.45 -9.20
CA LYS A 138 -12.22 15.78 -9.42
C LYS A 138 -11.27 16.80 -8.81
N ARG A 139 -11.03 17.90 -9.52
CA ARG A 139 -10.11 18.97 -9.09
C ARG A 139 -10.90 20.18 -8.61
N VAL A 140 -10.45 20.75 -7.49
CA VAL A 140 -10.97 22.01 -6.95
C VAL A 140 -9.82 22.99 -6.79
N ARG A 141 -10.02 24.21 -7.29
CA ARG A 141 -9.11 25.34 -7.11
C ARG A 141 -9.62 26.21 -5.97
N LEU A 142 -8.72 26.64 -5.09
CA LEU A 142 -9.00 27.50 -3.94
C LEU A 142 -8.68 28.98 -4.27
N GLY A 143 -8.73 29.34 -5.55
CA GLY A 143 -8.43 30.64 -6.12
C GLY A 143 -9.02 30.76 -7.51
#